data_AF-K2F9W1-F1
#
_entry.id   AF-K2F9W1-F1
#
_cell.length_a   1.000
_cell.length_b   1.000
_cell.length_c   1.000
_cell.angle_alpha   90.00
_cell.angle_beta   90.00
_cell.angle_gamma   90.00
#
_symmetry.space_group_name_H-M   'P 1'
#
loop_
_entity.id
_entity.type
_entity.pdbx_description
1 polymer ?
#
loop_
_entity_poly.entity_id
_entity_poly.type
_entity_poly.pdbx_seq_one_letter_code
_entity_poly.pdbx_strand_id
1 'polypeptide(L)'
;MITDVVRRDVKSYRQLPIHLYQIQTKFRDEIRPRFGVMRGREFLMKDGYSFHSSFADLEREYKKMYATYSQIFSRIGLKFRAVAADTGSIGGTGSHEFHVLADSGEDDIAFCPASDYAANVELAEAVAPSAPRTNATKVMEKVATPGKMACVDVAEYLGVPLEKIVKAIAVFSEKEDGSKTFALLLLRGDHELNEIKAGKIAAITPFRFATEGEVEAYLGCKPGYIGPVAVDRKKVTIFADRTVAAMSDFVCGANEAGFHLTSVNFGRDLPEPEIADLRNVVAGD
;
A
#
# COMPACT_ATOMS: atom_id res chain seq x y z
N MET A 1 -29.18 5.41 -10.06
CA MET A 1 -30.56 5.16 -9.57
C MET A 1 -30.89 5.95 -8.30
N ILE A 2 -30.39 5.62 -7.10
CA ILE A 2 -30.77 6.36 -5.87
C ILE A 2 -30.33 7.84 -5.93
N THR A 3 -29.11 8.10 -6.40
CA THR A 3 -28.60 9.45 -6.65
C THR A 3 -29.45 10.22 -7.66
N ASP A 4 -29.98 9.56 -8.70
CA ASP A 4 -30.87 10.16 -9.69
C ASP A 4 -32.23 10.53 -9.09
N VAL A 5 -32.81 9.65 -8.27
CA VAL A 5 -34.06 9.90 -7.55
C VAL A 5 -33.91 11.13 -6.66
N VAL A 6 -32.84 11.19 -5.87
CA VAL A 6 -32.58 12.35 -5.00
C VAL A 6 -32.35 13.62 -5.82
N ARG A 7 -31.56 13.57 -6.90
CA ARG A 7 -31.37 14.71 -7.81
C ARG A 7 -32.70 15.24 -8.38
N ARG A 8 -33.64 14.35 -8.70
CA ARG A 8 -34.94 14.73 -9.27
C ARG A 8 -35.90 15.27 -8.21
N ASP A 9 -35.95 14.67 -7.03
CA ASP A 9 -37.06 14.87 -6.09
C ASP A 9 -36.69 15.72 -4.85
N VAL A 10 -35.39 15.86 -4.54
CA VAL A 10 -34.91 16.75 -3.48
C VAL A 10 -34.51 18.10 -4.08
N LYS A 11 -35.26 19.15 -3.75
CA LYS A 11 -35.10 20.51 -4.31
C LYS A 11 -34.75 21.57 -3.27
N SER A 12 -34.82 21.25 -1.98
CA SER A 12 -34.53 22.19 -0.90
C SER A 12 -33.67 21.54 0.18
N TYR A 13 -32.76 22.32 0.77
CA TYR A 13 -31.98 21.90 1.94
C TYR A 13 -32.87 21.49 3.12
N ARG A 14 -34.13 21.96 3.18
CA ARG A 14 -35.10 21.59 4.23
C ARG A 14 -35.53 20.13 4.16
N GLN A 15 -35.30 19.46 3.03
CA GLN A 15 -35.54 18.02 2.85
C GLN A 15 -34.30 17.18 3.24
N LEU A 16 -33.21 17.83 3.65
CA LEU A 16 -31.97 17.19 4.10
C LEU A 16 -31.81 17.33 5.63
N PRO A 17 -31.14 16.37 6.29
CA PRO A 17 -30.54 15.18 5.72
C PRO A 17 -31.58 14.09 5.39
N ILE A 18 -31.31 13.31 4.34
CA ILE A 18 -32.09 12.11 4.01
C ILE A 18 -31.16 10.92 3.87
N HIS A 19 -31.59 9.76 4.36
CA HIS A 19 -30.85 8.51 4.20
C HIS A 19 -31.79 7.44 3.65
N LEU A 20 -31.43 6.92 2.48
CA LEU A 20 -32.16 5.89 1.77
C LEU A 20 -31.31 4.62 1.74
N TYR A 21 -31.93 3.46 1.93
CA TYR A 21 -31.26 2.18 1.78
C TYR A 21 -32.15 1.18 1.06
N GLN A 22 -31.52 0.14 0.53
CA GLN A 22 -32.21 -1.00 -0.06
C GLN A 22 -31.51 -2.29 0.34
N ILE A 23 -32.23 -3.40 0.27
CA ILE A 23 -31.67 -4.74 0.34
C ILE A 23 -31.98 -5.37 -1.01
N GLN A 24 -30.96 -5.51 -1.84
CA GLN A 24 -31.13 -5.90 -3.24
C GLN A 24 -30.02 -6.86 -3.66
N THR A 25 -30.36 -7.81 -4.51
CA THR A 25 -29.38 -8.61 -5.23
C THR A 25 -28.51 -7.73 -6.12
N LYS A 26 -27.20 -7.91 -6.03
CA LYS A 26 -26.19 -7.24 -6.84
C LYS A 26 -25.46 -8.25 -7.69
N PHE A 27 -24.89 -7.74 -8.77
CA PHE A 27 -24.04 -8.50 -9.67
C PHE A 27 -22.67 -7.84 -9.76
N ARG A 28 -21.61 -8.64 -9.62
CA ARG A 28 -20.23 -8.26 -9.91
C ARG A 28 -19.60 -9.35 -10.76
N ASP A 29 -18.99 -8.98 -11.86
CA ASP A 29 -18.30 -9.93 -12.73
C ASP A 29 -16.92 -10.28 -12.14
N GLU A 30 -16.95 -10.99 -11.02
CA GLU A 30 -15.75 -11.46 -10.32
C GLU A 30 -15.01 -12.48 -11.19
N ILE A 31 -13.73 -12.19 -11.45
CA ILE A 31 -12.84 -12.98 -12.31
C ILE A 31 -12.66 -14.37 -11.70
N ARG A 32 -12.53 -14.46 -10.37
CA ARG A 32 -12.34 -15.72 -9.64
C ARG A 32 -13.33 -15.87 -8.47
N PRO A 33 -14.59 -16.27 -8.74
CA PRO A 33 -15.57 -16.56 -7.69
C PRO A 33 -15.11 -17.75 -6.85
N ARG A 34 -15.21 -17.64 -5.53
CA ARG A 34 -14.69 -18.64 -4.57
C ARG A 34 -15.42 -18.55 -3.24
N PHE A 35 -15.23 -19.55 -2.39
CA PHE A 35 -15.76 -19.57 -1.01
C PHE A 35 -17.30 -19.42 -0.90
N GLY A 36 -18.03 -19.88 -1.91
CA GLY A 36 -19.49 -19.90 -1.92
C GLY A 36 -20.09 -18.48 -1.81
N VAL A 37 -20.85 -18.24 -0.74
CA VAL A 37 -21.55 -16.95 -0.51
C VAL A 37 -20.61 -15.79 -0.21
N MET A 38 -19.37 -16.07 0.22
CA MET A 38 -18.41 -15.03 0.58
C MET A 38 -17.92 -14.24 -0.64
N ARG A 39 -17.74 -14.91 -1.79
CA ARG A 39 -17.25 -14.28 -3.03
C ARG A 39 -17.90 -14.85 -4.28
N GLY A 40 -19.19 -14.57 -4.43
CA GLY A 40 -20.01 -14.91 -5.60
C GLY A 40 -20.12 -13.78 -6.62
N ARG A 41 -20.66 -14.09 -7.81
CA ARG A 41 -21.00 -13.08 -8.84
C ARG A 41 -22.35 -12.42 -8.58
N GLU A 42 -23.26 -13.14 -7.95
CA GLU A 42 -24.56 -12.67 -7.52
C GLU A 42 -24.64 -12.78 -6.00
N PHE A 43 -24.99 -11.69 -5.32
CA PHE A 43 -25.06 -11.67 -3.86
C PHE A 43 -26.07 -10.64 -3.36
N LEU A 44 -26.64 -10.90 -2.18
CA LEU A 44 -27.53 -9.95 -1.53
C LEU A 44 -26.71 -8.88 -0.81
N MET A 45 -27.03 -7.60 -1.04
CA MET A 45 -26.35 -6.50 -0.37
C MET A 45 -27.36 -5.51 0.20
N LYS A 46 -27.08 -5.05 1.42
CA LYS A 46 -27.70 -3.83 1.95
C LYS A 46 -26.78 -2.65 1.63
N ASP A 47 -27.22 -1.79 0.72
CA ASP A 47 -26.54 -0.54 0.37
C ASP A 47 -27.36 0.67 0.83
N GLY A 48 -26.69 1.62 1.47
CA GLY A 48 -27.28 2.85 2.01
C GLY A 48 -26.60 4.09 1.46
N TYR A 49 -27.38 5.13 1.20
CA TYR A 49 -26.95 6.40 0.63
C TYR A 49 -27.58 7.55 1.40
N SER A 50 -26.74 8.37 2.03
CA SER A 50 -27.17 9.53 2.80
C SER A 50 -26.75 10.83 2.11
N PHE A 51 -27.65 11.81 2.09
CA PHE A 51 -27.44 13.11 1.44
C PHE A 51 -27.62 14.23 2.48
N HIS A 52 -26.71 15.19 2.45
CA HIS A 52 -26.52 16.15 3.53
C HIS A 52 -26.29 17.56 3.00
N SER A 53 -26.75 18.57 3.75
CA SER A 53 -26.51 19.99 3.46
C SER A 53 -25.17 20.51 3.94
N SER A 54 -24.52 19.79 4.86
CA SER A 54 -23.23 20.17 5.45
C SER A 54 -22.37 18.96 5.77
N PHE A 55 -21.06 19.17 5.91
CA PHE A 55 -20.13 18.12 6.33
C PHE A 55 -20.41 17.64 7.77
N ALA A 56 -20.79 18.54 8.67
CA ALA A 56 -21.15 18.17 10.04
C ALA A 56 -22.38 17.25 10.10
N ASP A 57 -23.35 17.44 9.19
CA ASP A 57 -24.50 16.53 9.05
C ASP A 57 -24.07 15.14 8.56
N LEU A 58 -23.16 15.10 7.58
CA LEU A 58 -22.55 13.86 7.09
C LEU A 58 -21.83 13.11 8.23
N GLU A 59 -20.96 13.78 8.97
CA GLU A 59 -20.21 13.16 10.08
C GLU A 59 -21.15 12.59 11.14
N ARG A 60 -22.22 13.31 11.48
CA ARG A 60 -23.22 12.84 12.43
C ARG A 60 -23.93 11.58 11.92
N GLU A 61 -24.36 11.56 10.66
CA GLU A 61 -25.03 10.39 10.08
C GLU A 61 -24.06 9.21 9.92
N TYR A 62 -22.81 9.48 9.56
CA TYR A 62 -21.75 8.48 9.47
C TYR A 62 -21.52 7.79 10.82
N LYS A 63 -21.40 8.56 11.91
CA LYS A 63 -21.28 8.02 13.29
C LYS A 63 -22.51 7.19 13.69
N LYS A 64 -23.72 7.62 13.30
CA LYS A 64 -24.93 6.81 13.51
C LYS A 64 -24.88 5.50 12.73
N MET A 65 -24.39 5.51 11.50
CA MET A 65 -24.23 4.28 10.72
C MET A 65 -23.18 3.35 11.30
N TYR A 66 -22.05 3.88 11.74
CA TYR A 66 -21.05 3.10 12.47
C TYR A 66 -21.67 2.39 13.68
N ALA A 67 -22.43 3.12 14.52
CA ALA A 67 -23.12 2.56 15.67
C ALA A 67 -24.20 1.53 15.26
N THR A 68 -24.95 1.80 14.19
CA THR A 68 -26.00 0.92 13.67
C THR A 68 -25.43 -0.40 13.19
N TYR A 69 -24.36 -0.38 12.40
CA TYR A 69 -23.68 -1.60 11.93
C TYR A 69 -23.07 -2.36 13.10
N SER A 70 -22.46 -1.66 14.06
CA SER A 70 -21.95 -2.28 15.30
C SER A 70 -23.05 -3.04 16.06
N GLN A 71 -24.24 -2.44 16.17
CA GLN A 71 -25.40 -3.10 16.79
C GLN A 71 -25.91 -4.28 15.98
N ILE A 72 -25.94 -4.17 14.64
CA ILE A 72 -26.36 -5.27 13.76
C ILE A 72 -25.45 -6.49 13.97
N PHE A 73 -24.13 -6.32 13.85
CA PHE A 73 -23.18 -7.43 14.00
C PHE A 73 -23.19 -8.00 15.43
N SER A 74 -23.33 -7.15 16.45
CA SER A 74 -23.47 -7.59 17.84
C SER A 74 -24.74 -8.42 18.06
N ARG A 75 -25.87 -8.01 17.48
CA ARG A 75 -27.16 -8.74 17.58
C ARG A 75 -27.13 -10.08 16.86
N ILE A 76 -26.36 -10.20 15.78
CA ILE A 76 -26.14 -11.47 15.08
C ILE A 76 -25.22 -12.40 15.91
N GLY A 77 -24.42 -11.85 16.84
CA GLY A 77 -23.51 -12.60 17.69
C GLY A 77 -22.13 -12.82 17.06
N LEU A 78 -21.72 -11.95 16.13
CA LEU A 78 -20.43 -12.04 15.46
C LEU A 78 -19.31 -11.39 16.29
N LYS A 79 -18.11 -11.97 16.23
CA LYS A 79 -16.89 -11.32 16.70
C LYS A 79 -16.34 -10.47 15.57
N PHE A 80 -16.47 -9.15 15.68
CA PHE A 80 -16.10 -8.23 14.60
C PHE A 80 -15.28 -7.04 15.12
N ARG A 81 -14.60 -6.38 14.19
CA ARG A 81 -13.93 -5.10 14.40
C ARG A 81 -14.28 -4.15 13.27
N ALA A 82 -14.51 -2.90 13.62
CA ALA A 82 -14.58 -1.82 12.65
C ALA A 82 -13.19 -1.19 12.54
N VAL A 83 -12.62 -1.18 11.35
CA VAL A 83 -11.24 -0.74 11.08
C VAL A 83 -11.27 0.40 10.08
N ALA A 84 -10.35 1.36 10.22
CA ALA A 84 -10.17 2.39 9.20
C ALA A 84 -9.68 1.74 7.89
N ALA A 85 -10.22 2.16 6.77
CA ALA A 85 -9.93 1.57 5.47
C ALA A 85 -9.62 2.64 4.41
N ASP A 86 -9.01 2.22 3.30
CA ASP A 86 -8.83 3.11 2.17
C ASP A 86 -10.19 3.51 1.58
N THR A 87 -10.30 4.72 1.06
CA THR A 87 -11.53 5.18 0.37
C THR A 87 -11.67 4.55 -1.01
N GLY A 88 -10.61 3.93 -1.52
CA GLY A 88 -10.55 3.19 -2.77
C GLY A 88 -11.06 4.00 -3.96
N SER A 89 -11.62 3.29 -4.93
CA SER A 89 -12.18 3.87 -6.15
C SER A 89 -13.48 4.65 -5.93
N ILE A 90 -14.12 4.53 -4.76
CA ILE A 90 -15.32 5.31 -4.41
C ILE A 90 -14.93 6.77 -4.11
N GLY A 91 -13.69 6.99 -3.65
CA GLY A 91 -13.18 8.30 -3.27
C GLY A 91 -13.84 8.86 -2.01
N GLY A 92 -13.48 10.09 -1.67
CA GLY A 92 -13.97 10.78 -0.47
C GLY A 92 -12.98 10.76 0.68
N THR A 93 -13.49 10.96 1.90
CA THR A 93 -12.69 10.98 3.15
C THR A 93 -13.45 10.21 4.23
N GLY A 94 -12.73 9.45 5.05
CA GLY A 94 -13.31 8.65 6.13
C GLY A 94 -14.02 7.37 5.65
N SER A 95 -13.29 6.26 5.63
CA SER A 95 -13.81 4.93 5.31
C SER A 95 -13.56 3.99 6.49
N HIS A 96 -14.55 3.15 6.81
CA HIS A 96 -14.45 2.10 7.81
C HIS A 96 -15.03 0.81 7.26
N GLU A 97 -14.28 -0.27 7.41
CA GLU A 97 -14.72 -1.62 7.10
C GLU A 97 -15.07 -2.36 8.39
N PHE A 98 -16.08 -3.22 8.30
CA PHE A 98 -16.46 -4.10 9.41
C PHE A 98 -16.04 -5.53 9.07
N HIS A 99 -15.03 -6.01 9.79
CA HIS A 99 -14.44 -7.32 9.58
C HIS A 99 -14.88 -8.30 10.66
N VAL A 100 -15.35 -9.48 10.24
CA VAL A 100 -15.53 -10.60 11.16
C VAL A 100 -14.19 -11.29 11.33
N LEU A 101 -13.76 -11.48 12.58
CA LEU A 101 -12.46 -12.07 12.88
C LEU A 101 -12.48 -13.57 12.58
N ALA A 102 -11.70 -13.98 11.59
CA ALA A 102 -11.55 -15.38 11.19
C ALA A 102 -10.19 -15.60 10.51
N ASP A 103 -9.55 -16.74 10.76
CA ASP A 103 -8.27 -17.12 10.14
C ASP A 103 -8.40 -17.33 8.61
N SER A 104 -9.63 -17.48 8.11
CA SER A 104 -9.95 -17.65 6.69
C SER A 104 -10.35 -16.33 6.00
N GLY A 105 -10.16 -15.18 6.64
CA GLY A 105 -10.40 -13.87 6.03
C GLY A 105 -9.48 -13.61 4.84
N GLU A 106 -9.93 -12.83 3.86
CA GLU A 106 -9.09 -12.39 2.73
C GLU A 106 -8.34 -11.08 3.03
N ASP A 107 -8.75 -10.36 4.07
CA ASP A 107 -8.21 -9.06 4.44
C ASP A 107 -7.40 -9.15 5.74
N ASP A 108 -6.20 -8.56 5.71
CA ASP A 108 -5.36 -8.42 6.89
C ASP A 108 -5.69 -7.11 7.63
N ILE A 109 -5.82 -7.21 8.96
CA ILE A 109 -6.08 -6.06 9.83
C ILE A 109 -4.91 -5.83 10.78
N ALA A 110 -4.48 -4.57 10.87
CA ALA A 110 -3.54 -4.11 11.88
C ALA A 110 -4.32 -3.49 13.03
N PHE A 111 -4.02 -3.91 14.27
CA PHE A 111 -4.63 -3.31 15.45
C PHE A 111 -3.64 -3.23 16.60
N CYS A 112 -3.79 -2.21 17.44
CA CYS A 112 -2.99 -2.03 18.62
C CYS A 112 -3.69 -2.67 19.83
N PRO A 113 -3.11 -3.66 20.52
CA PRO A 113 -3.73 -4.26 21.69
C PRO A 113 -3.92 -3.28 22.87
N ALA A 114 -3.17 -2.18 22.88
CA ALA A 114 -3.17 -1.18 23.96
C ALA A 114 -3.99 0.09 23.65
N SER A 115 -4.61 0.20 22.47
CA SER A 115 -5.43 1.36 22.09
C SER A 115 -6.59 0.97 21.18
N ASP A 116 -7.41 1.94 20.79
CA ASP A 116 -8.53 1.72 19.86
C ASP A 116 -8.10 1.74 18.38
N TYR A 117 -6.79 1.80 18.09
CA TYR A 117 -6.29 1.79 16.72
C TYR A 117 -6.57 0.45 16.03
N ALA A 118 -7.28 0.51 14.90
CA ALA A 118 -7.42 -0.60 13.99
C ALA A 118 -7.58 -0.08 12.55
N ALA A 119 -6.83 -0.64 11.61
CA ALA A 119 -6.89 -0.30 10.20
C ALA A 119 -6.70 -1.55 9.32
N ASN A 120 -7.25 -1.52 8.11
CA ASN A 120 -6.85 -2.46 7.07
C ASN A 120 -5.35 -2.24 6.79
N VAL A 121 -4.57 -3.31 6.61
CA VAL A 121 -3.11 -3.23 6.35
C VAL A 121 -2.80 -2.34 5.14
N GLU A 122 -3.71 -2.26 4.17
CA GLU A 122 -3.62 -1.36 3.02
C GLU A 122 -3.56 0.13 3.42
N LEU A 123 -4.24 0.52 4.50
CA LEU A 123 -4.25 1.89 5.04
C LEU A 123 -3.24 2.08 6.19
N ALA A 124 -3.00 1.05 6.99
CA ALA A 124 -2.26 1.13 8.25
C ALA A 124 -0.88 1.78 8.04
N GLU A 125 -0.60 2.86 8.76
CA GLU A 125 0.65 3.62 8.57
C GLU A 125 1.85 2.81 9.08
N ALA A 126 2.87 2.65 8.25
CA ALA A 126 4.14 2.10 8.68
C ALA A 126 5.01 3.24 9.23
N VAL A 127 5.05 3.35 10.55
CA VAL A 127 5.77 4.43 11.23
C VAL A 127 7.28 4.30 10.98
N ALA A 128 7.95 5.44 10.83
CA ALA A 128 9.40 5.47 10.68
C ALA A 128 10.08 4.87 11.94
N PRO A 129 11.20 4.15 11.79
CA PRO A 129 11.98 3.71 12.94
C PRO A 129 12.36 4.90 13.83
N SER A 130 12.20 4.72 15.15
CA SER A 130 12.51 5.76 16.14
C SER A 130 14.01 5.96 16.34
N ALA A 131 14.81 4.93 16.07
CA ALA A 131 16.26 5.00 16.16
C ALA A 131 16.84 5.80 14.97
N PRO A 132 17.81 6.69 15.21
CA PRO A 132 18.48 7.40 14.13
C PRO A 132 19.31 6.44 13.26
N ARG A 133 19.47 6.77 11.99
CA ARG A 133 20.37 6.06 11.07
C ARG A 133 21.79 6.05 11.66
N THR A 134 22.38 4.86 11.79
CA THR A 134 23.76 4.73 12.27
C THR A 134 24.76 5.15 11.19
N ASN A 135 25.97 5.53 11.61
CA ASN A 135 27.03 5.89 10.67
C ASN A 135 27.52 4.66 9.88
N ALA A 136 28.05 4.94 8.68
CA ALA A 136 28.69 3.94 7.84
C ALA A 136 29.91 3.33 8.55
N THR A 137 29.99 2.00 8.61
CA THR A 137 31.09 1.28 9.29
C THR A 137 32.03 0.56 8.35
N LYS A 138 31.60 0.29 7.11
CA LYS A 138 32.37 -0.48 6.12
C LYS A 138 32.38 0.22 4.77
N VAL A 139 33.40 -0.04 3.95
CA VAL A 139 33.50 0.48 2.58
C VAL A 139 32.54 -0.28 1.67
N MET A 140 31.91 0.41 0.72
CA MET A 140 31.05 -0.22 -0.27
C MET A 140 31.87 -1.16 -1.17
N GLU A 141 31.43 -2.41 -1.30
CA GLU A 141 32.10 -3.42 -2.11
C GLU A 141 31.13 -4.13 -3.05
N LYS A 142 31.57 -4.39 -4.28
CA LYS A 142 30.83 -5.20 -5.26
C LYS A 142 31.18 -6.67 -5.07
N VAL A 143 30.17 -7.50 -4.83
CA VAL A 143 30.31 -8.94 -4.55
C VAL A 143 29.55 -9.74 -5.59
N ALA A 144 30.18 -10.81 -6.09
CA ALA A 144 29.53 -11.75 -7.01
C ALA A 144 28.50 -12.60 -6.28
N THR A 145 27.28 -12.66 -6.82
CA THR A 145 26.13 -13.41 -6.32
C THR A 145 25.44 -14.15 -7.49
N PRO A 146 26.15 -15.04 -8.21
CA PRO A 146 25.63 -15.65 -9.42
C PRO A 146 24.39 -16.51 -9.13
N GLY A 147 23.31 -16.25 -9.86
CA GLY A 147 22.06 -17.00 -9.74
C GLY A 147 21.23 -16.66 -8.50
N LYS A 148 21.61 -15.63 -7.72
CA LYS A 148 20.88 -15.17 -6.54
C LYS A 148 20.10 -13.91 -6.89
N MET A 149 18.76 -14.02 -6.93
CA MET A 149 17.87 -12.93 -7.35
C MET A 149 16.87 -12.56 -6.26
N ALA A 150 16.39 -13.52 -5.46
CA ALA A 150 15.51 -13.24 -4.33
C ALA A 150 16.31 -12.71 -3.15
N CYS A 151 15.72 -11.83 -2.35
CA CYS A 151 16.38 -11.23 -1.19
C CYS A 151 16.84 -12.28 -0.18
N VAL A 152 16.03 -13.33 0.03
CA VAL A 152 16.35 -14.45 0.91
C VAL A 152 17.59 -15.20 0.42
N ASP A 153 17.67 -15.49 -0.89
CA ASP A 153 18.82 -16.17 -1.48
C ASP A 153 20.12 -15.36 -1.35
N VAL A 154 20.02 -14.04 -1.51
CA VAL A 154 21.15 -13.11 -1.40
C VAL A 154 21.60 -12.99 0.05
N ALA A 155 20.65 -12.86 0.99
CA ALA A 155 20.93 -12.81 2.43
C ALA A 155 21.65 -14.08 2.91
N GLU A 156 21.11 -15.25 2.57
CA GLU A 156 21.71 -16.55 2.91
C GLU A 156 23.11 -16.70 2.30
N TYR A 157 23.26 -16.36 1.02
CA TYR A 157 24.53 -16.49 0.32
C TYR A 157 25.63 -15.59 0.89
N LEU A 158 25.28 -14.36 1.30
CA LEU A 158 26.22 -13.39 1.87
C LEU A 158 26.38 -13.53 3.39
N GLY A 159 25.60 -14.40 4.04
CA GLY A 159 25.63 -14.57 5.50
C GLY A 159 25.19 -13.32 6.27
N VAL A 160 24.23 -12.56 5.73
CA VAL A 160 23.69 -11.35 6.37
C VAL A 160 22.20 -11.50 6.68
N PRO A 161 21.68 -10.79 7.69
CA PRO A 161 20.24 -10.77 7.97
C PRO A 161 19.44 -10.18 6.79
N LEU A 162 18.19 -10.62 6.61
CA LEU A 162 17.33 -10.13 5.53
C LEU A 162 17.05 -8.63 5.65
N GLU A 163 17.05 -8.11 6.89
CA GLU A 163 16.91 -6.71 7.25
C GLU A 163 18.07 -5.84 6.76
N LYS A 164 19.20 -6.45 6.36
CA LYS A 164 20.32 -5.74 5.71
C LYS A 164 20.18 -5.68 4.19
N ILE A 165 19.26 -6.41 3.59
CA ILE A 165 19.01 -6.37 2.15
C ILE A 165 17.99 -5.26 1.85
N VAL A 166 18.26 -4.49 0.81
CA VAL A 166 17.33 -3.52 0.22
C VAL A 166 16.96 -4.01 -1.17
N LYS A 167 15.67 -4.27 -1.37
CA LYS A 167 15.10 -4.63 -2.67
C LYS A 167 14.68 -3.37 -3.41
N ALA A 168 14.94 -3.33 -4.71
CA ALA A 168 14.51 -2.26 -5.59
C ALA A 168 13.42 -2.79 -6.52
N ILE A 169 12.26 -2.13 -6.49
CA ILE A 169 11.12 -2.43 -7.35
C ILE A 169 11.01 -1.33 -8.39
N ALA A 170 11.13 -1.69 -9.66
CA ALA A 170 11.01 -0.74 -10.76
C ALA A 170 9.54 -0.55 -11.15
N VAL A 171 9.11 0.72 -11.20
CA VAL A 171 7.77 1.11 -11.60
C VAL A 171 7.84 2.14 -12.73
N PHE A 172 6.80 2.14 -13.55
CA PHE A 172 6.61 3.08 -14.63
C PHE A 172 5.28 3.78 -14.46
N SER A 173 5.30 5.10 -14.60
CA SER A 173 4.11 5.95 -14.62
C SER A 173 4.03 6.66 -15.96
N GLU A 174 2.84 6.69 -16.54
CA GLU A 174 2.50 7.49 -17.71
C GLU A 174 1.19 8.20 -17.42
N LYS A 175 1.25 9.54 -17.36
CA LYS A 175 0.09 10.38 -17.08
C LYS A 175 -0.63 10.75 -18.37
N GLU A 176 -1.87 11.20 -18.25
CA GLU A 176 -2.70 11.63 -19.38
C GLU A 176 -2.08 12.79 -20.18
N ASP A 177 -1.26 13.62 -19.53
CA ASP A 177 -0.50 14.71 -20.17
C ASP A 177 0.73 14.22 -20.95
N GLY A 178 0.97 12.91 -20.99
CA GLY A 178 2.10 12.27 -21.67
C GLY A 178 3.40 12.27 -20.87
N SER A 179 3.42 12.82 -19.65
CA SER A 179 4.60 12.75 -18.79
C SER A 179 4.87 11.31 -18.35
N LYS A 180 6.15 10.91 -18.43
CA LYS A 180 6.61 9.56 -18.10
C LYS A 180 7.62 9.61 -16.97
N THR A 181 7.43 8.76 -15.98
CA THR A 181 8.33 8.63 -14.85
C THR A 181 8.71 7.16 -14.68
N PHE A 182 10.01 6.86 -14.79
CA PHE A 182 10.58 5.61 -14.32
C PHE A 182 11.10 5.83 -12.89
N ALA A 183 10.70 4.97 -11.96
CA ALA A 183 11.10 5.08 -10.56
C ALA A 183 11.51 3.74 -9.95
N LEU A 184 12.42 3.80 -8.97
CA LEU A 184 12.73 2.70 -8.07
C LEU A 184 12.08 2.95 -6.71
N LEU A 185 11.34 1.97 -6.23
CA LEU A 185 10.81 1.90 -4.87
C LEU A 185 11.73 0.98 -4.05
N LEU A 186 12.37 1.53 -3.02
CA LEU A 186 13.30 0.79 -2.17
C LEU A 186 12.60 0.32 -0.90
N LEU A 187 12.62 -0.99 -0.66
CA LEU A 187 12.10 -1.61 0.56
C LEU A 187 13.17 -2.48 1.22
N ARG A 188 13.04 -2.69 2.52
CA ARG A 188 13.85 -3.69 3.24
C ARG A 188 13.45 -5.09 2.77
N GLY A 189 14.38 -6.03 2.74
CA GLY A 189 14.22 -7.35 2.12
C GLY A 189 13.08 -8.19 2.70
N ASP A 190 12.73 -7.96 3.97
CA ASP A 190 11.67 -8.61 4.75
C ASP A 190 10.32 -7.88 4.67
N HIS A 191 10.24 -6.71 4.04
CA HIS A 191 9.01 -5.94 3.91
C HIS A 191 8.37 -6.14 2.54
N GLU A 192 7.05 -6.03 2.45
CA GLU A 192 6.30 -6.09 1.19
C GLU A 192 5.81 -4.71 0.75
N LEU A 193 5.74 -4.49 -0.57
CA LEU A 193 5.26 -3.23 -1.13
C LEU A 193 3.75 -3.11 -0.90
N ASN A 194 3.33 -2.00 -0.34
CA ASN A 194 1.94 -1.60 -0.32
C ASN A 194 1.64 -0.78 -1.59
N GLU A 195 1.00 -1.41 -2.57
CA GLU A 195 0.69 -0.79 -3.85
C GLU A 195 -0.27 0.38 -3.72
N ILE A 196 -1.19 0.35 -2.75
CA ILE A 196 -2.15 1.43 -2.50
C ILE A 196 -1.43 2.69 -2.01
N LYS A 197 -0.48 2.54 -1.08
CA LYS A 197 0.35 3.65 -0.60
C LYS A 197 1.26 4.19 -1.68
N ALA A 198 1.94 3.32 -2.43
CA ALA A 198 2.75 3.72 -3.58
C ALA A 198 1.92 4.48 -4.63
N GLY A 199 0.68 4.04 -4.87
CA GLY A 199 -0.27 4.65 -5.79
C GLY A 199 -0.74 6.06 -5.40
N LYS A 200 -0.48 6.49 -4.16
CA LYS A 200 -0.78 7.86 -3.68
C LYS A 200 0.37 8.85 -3.91
N ILE A 201 1.54 8.38 -4.36
CA ILE A 201 2.69 9.26 -4.63
C ILE A 201 2.45 10.02 -5.93
N ALA A 202 2.28 11.34 -5.83
CA ALA A 202 1.92 12.22 -6.95
C ALA A 202 2.88 12.13 -8.15
N ALA A 203 4.15 11.85 -7.91
CA ALA A 203 5.18 11.74 -8.95
C ALA A 203 5.03 10.48 -9.83
N ILE A 204 4.40 9.42 -9.31
CA ILE A 204 4.29 8.13 -9.99
C ILE A 204 2.84 7.66 -10.16
N THR A 205 1.83 8.37 -9.65
CA THR A 205 0.43 7.98 -9.84
C THR A 205 -0.11 8.43 -11.21
N PRO A 206 -0.81 7.57 -11.98
CA PRO A 206 -0.93 6.12 -11.80
C PRO A 206 0.37 5.39 -12.18
N PHE A 207 0.66 4.24 -11.55
CA PHE A 207 1.83 3.44 -11.88
C PHE A 207 1.47 2.01 -12.27
N ARG A 208 2.42 1.34 -12.92
CA ARG A 208 2.50 -0.11 -13.10
C ARG A 208 3.92 -0.58 -12.82
N PHE A 209 4.10 -1.88 -12.60
CA PHE A 209 5.45 -2.46 -12.61
C PHE A 209 6.11 -2.26 -13.98
N ALA A 210 7.41 -1.95 -13.96
CA ALA A 210 8.19 -1.83 -15.18
C ALA A 210 8.39 -3.22 -15.81
N THR A 211 8.33 -3.28 -17.14
CA THR A 211 8.65 -4.50 -17.88
C THR A 211 10.16 -4.76 -17.88
N GLU A 212 10.58 -6.00 -18.11
CA GLU A 212 12.02 -6.33 -18.14
C GLU A 212 12.80 -5.46 -19.14
N GLY A 213 12.24 -5.24 -20.34
CA GLY A 213 12.87 -4.38 -21.36
C GLY A 213 12.99 -2.92 -20.95
N GLU A 214 12.02 -2.39 -20.19
CA GLU A 214 12.14 -1.04 -19.62
C GLU A 214 13.18 -0.98 -18.51
N VAL A 215 13.23 -2.00 -17.64
CA VAL A 215 14.26 -2.10 -16.59
C VAL A 215 15.66 -2.12 -17.21
N GLU A 216 15.86 -2.93 -18.26
CA GLU A 216 17.12 -2.99 -18.99
C GLU A 216 17.46 -1.67 -19.69
N ALA A 217 16.48 -1.01 -20.31
CA ALA A 217 16.69 0.28 -20.98
C ALA A 217 17.08 1.42 -20.02
N TYR A 218 16.54 1.43 -18.80
CA TYR A 218 16.79 2.50 -17.82
C TYR A 218 17.97 2.22 -16.89
N LEU A 219 18.23 0.95 -16.55
CA LEU A 219 19.23 0.55 -15.55
C LEU A 219 20.39 -0.26 -16.14
N GLY A 220 20.32 -0.67 -17.40
CA GLY A 220 21.34 -1.51 -18.04
C GLY A 220 21.45 -2.90 -17.43
N CYS A 221 20.42 -3.35 -16.69
CA CYS A 221 20.44 -4.59 -15.94
C CYS A 221 19.05 -5.24 -15.90
N LYS A 222 19.03 -6.57 -15.79
CA LYS A 222 17.79 -7.33 -15.61
C LYS A 222 17.30 -7.26 -14.16
N PRO A 223 15.98 -7.44 -13.91
CA PRO A 223 15.45 -7.57 -12.56
C PRO A 223 16.19 -8.63 -11.72
N GLY A 224 16.21 -8.44 -10.40
CA GLY A 224 16.92 -9.30 -9.44
C GLY A 224 18.37 -8.87 -9.14
N TYR A 225 18.96 -7.97 -9.94
CA TYR A 225 20.28 -7.38 -9.68
C TYR A 225 20.27 -5.85 -9.73
N ILE A 226 19.08 -5.24 -9.80
CA ILE A 226 18.90 -3.79 -9.86
C ILE A 226 19.01 -3.15 -8.48
N GLY A 227 19.52 -1.93 -8.44
CA GLY A 227 19.68 -1.16 -7.21
C GLY A 227 19.80 0.35 -7.45
N PRO A 228 19.81 1.15 -6.37
CA PRO A 228 19.77 2.61 -6.45
C PRO A 228 21.12 3.27 -6.72
N VAL A 229 22.24 2.54 -6.67
CA VAL A 229 23.59 3.09 -6.81
C VAL A 229 23.93 3.29 -8.29
N ALA A 230 24.61 4.40 -8.60
CA ALA A 230 25.09 4.74 -9.95
C ALA A 230 24.00 4.79 -11.04
N VAL A 231 22.74 5.09 -10.68
CA VAL A 231 21.65 5.30 -11.65
C VAL A 231 21.63 6.74 -12.17
N ASP A 232 21.18 6.93 -13.42
CA ASP A 232 20.96 8.26 -13.99
C ASP A 232 19.73 8.93 -13.35
N ARG A 233 19.97 9.80 -12.35
CA ARG A 233 18.92 10.50 -11.58
C ARG A 233 18.04 11.44 -12.43
N LYS A 234 18.44 11.75 -13.67
CA LYS A 234 17.58 12.50 -14.60
C LYS A 234 16.52 11.60 -15.25
N LYS A 235 16.74 10.28 -15.25
CA LYS A 235 15.84 9.28 -15.84
C LYS A 235 15.15 8.42 -14.79
N VAL A 236 15.78 8.25 -13.63
CA VAL A 236 15.34 7.33 -12.57
C VAL A 236 15.09 8.10 -11.28
N THR A 237 13.82 8.21 -10.90
CA THR A 237 13.42 8.72 -9.58
C THR A 237 13.60 7.61 -8.55
N ILE A 238 13.94 7.94 -7.30
CA ILE A 238 14.15 6.93 -6.23
C ILE A 238 13.31 7.36 -5.04
N PHE A 239 12.40 6.49 -4.65
CA PHE A 239 11.66 6.57 -3.41
C PHE A 239 12.17 5.47 -2.48
N ALA A 240 12.40 5.80 -1.21
CA ALA A 240 12.74 4.82 -0.20
C ALA A 240 11.67 4.75 0.88
N ASP A 241 11.35 3.53 1.31
CA ASP A 241 10.58 3.34 2.52
C ASP A 241 11.29 4.00 3.70
N ARG A 242 10.52 4.52 4.67
CA ARG A 242 11.04 5.12 5.91
C ARG A 242 12.05 4.22 6.61
N THR A 243 11.83 2.90 6.59
CA THR A 243 12.77 1.93 7.16
C THR A 243 14.10 1.94 6.42
N VAL A 244 14.08 1.94 5.09
CA VAL A 244 15.28 1.95 4.25
C VAL A 244 16.05 3.25 4.41
N ALA A 245 15.36 4.38 4.51
CA ALA A 245 15.99 5.68 4.75
C ALA A 245 16.78 5.73 6.08
N ALA A 246 16.36 4.93 7.07
CA ALA A 246 17.04 4.79 8.37
C ALA A 246 18.14 3.72 8.38
N MET A 247 18.35 2.97 7.28
CA MET A 247 19.36 1.91 7.20
C MET A 247 20.76 2.46 6.92
N SER A 248 21.75 1.67 7.32
CA SER A 248 23.18 1.86 7.06
C SER A 248 23.84 0.53 6.72
N ASP A 249 24.94 0.60 5.98
CA ASP A 249 25.72 -0.55 5.51
C ASP A 249 24.83 -1.66 4.92
N PHE A 250 23.88 -1.27 4.06
CA PHE A 250 22.91 -2.19 3.47
C PHE A 250 23.46 -2.86 2.21
N VAL A 251 22.78 -3.91 1.76
CA VAL A 251 23.07 -4.63 0.54
C VAL A 251 21.99 -4.33 -0.50
N CYS A 252 22.36 -4.05 -1.74
CA CYS A 252 21.41 -3.88 -2.83
C CYS A 252 21.97 -4.45 -4.14
N GLY A 253 21.15 -4.55 -5.19
CA GLY A 253 21.64 -4.92 -6.51
C GLY A 253 22.71 -3.94 -7.03
N ALA A 254 23.65 -4.44 -7.83
CA ALA A 254 24.77 -3.66 -8.36
C ALA A 254 24.47 -2.98 -9.72
N ASN A 255 23.25 -3.15 -10.26
CA ASN A 255 22.93 -2.86 -11.67
C ASN A 255 23.84 -3.63 -12.65
N GLU A 256 24.30 -4.82 -12.24
CA GLU A 256 25.12 -5.73 -13.03
C GLU A 256 24.69 -7.17 -12.73
N ALA A 257 24.36 -7.93 -13.77
CA ALA A 257 23.82 -9.27 -13.60
C ALA A 257 24.82 -10.17 -12.86
N GLY A 258 24.36 -10.83 -11.79
CA GLY A 258 25.20 -11.70 -10.98
C GLY A 258 25.99 -10.96 -9.90
N PHE A 259 25.74 -9.67 -9.64
CA PHE A 259 26.45 -8.90 -8.61
C PHE A 259 25.50 -8.10 -7.72
N HIS A 260 25.91 -7.95 -6.46
CA HIS A 260 25.31 -7.05 -5.48
C HIS A 260 26.38 -6.13 -4.89
N LEU A 261 25.95 -4.98 -4.38
CA LEU A 261 26.77 -4.07 -3.59
C LEU A 261 26.49 -4.31 -2.11
N THR A 262 27.53 -4.38 -1.31
CA THR A 262 27.43 -4.51 0.16
C THR A 262 27.91 -3.24 0.84
N SER A 263 27.48 -3.03 2.08
CA SER A 263 27.89 -1.88 2.91
C SER A 263 27.55 -0.53 2.29
N VAL A 264 26.44 -0.44 1.55
CA VAL A 264 25.97 0.79 0.89
C VAL A 264 25.37 1.74 1.92
N ASN A 265 25.63 3.05 1.75
CA ASN A 265 25.12 4.11 2.60
C ASN A 265 24.68 5.33 1.80
N PHE A 266 23.47 5.82 2.07
CA PHE A 266 22.99 7.12 1.61
C PHE A 266 23.93 8.25 2.09
N GLY A 267 24.03 9.31 1.30
CA GLY A 267 24.95 10.44 1.50
C GLY A 267 26.40 10.16 1.08
N ARG A 268 26.89 8.93 1.25
CA ARG A 268 28.25 8.53 0.86
C ARG A 268 28.31 7.95 -0.55
N ASP A 269 27.52 6.90 -0.82
CA ASP A 269 27.59 6.13 -2.08
C ASP A 269 26.52 6.55 -3.09
N LEU A 270 25.44 7.14 -2.58
CA LEU A 270 24.31 7.64 -3.36
C LEU A 270 23.63 8.80 -2.62
N PRO A 271 23.00 9.75 -3.32
CA PRO A 271 22.27 10.85 -2.69
C PRO A 271 21.11 10.35 -1.82
N GLU A 272 20.62 11.22 -0.92
CA GLU A 272 19.42 10.93 -0.15
C GLU A 272 18.20 10.71 -1.08
N PRO A 273 17.31 9.76 -0.74
CA PRO A 273 16.12 9.45 -1.54
C PRO A 273 14.95 10.36 -1.15
N GLU A 274 13.88 10.32 -1.96
CA GLU A 274 12.58 10.81 -1.50
C GLU A 274 11.97 9.76 -0.56
N ILE A 275 11.57 10.16 0.64
CA ILE A 275 11.07 9.24 1.66
C ILE A 275 9.55 9.14 1.59
N ALA A 276 9.03 7.92 1.56
CA ALA A 276 7.58 7.65 1.59
C ALA A 276 7.27 6.44 2.49
N ASP A 277 6.02 6.32 2.94
CA ASP A 277 5.50 5.07 3.49
C ASP A 277 5.14 4.16 2.31
N LEU A 278 5.93 3.10 2.10
CA LEU A 278 5.80 2.22 0.93
C LEU A 278 5.43 0.80 1.28
N ARG A 279 5.41 0.44 2.57
CA ARG A 279 5.31 -0.97 2.97
C ARG A 279 4.01 -1.31 3.67
N ASN A 280 3.68 -2.59 3.65
CA ASN A 280 2.71 -3.14 4.59
C ASN A 280 3.29 -3.11 6.01
N VAL A 281 2.43 -2.86 6.99
CA VAL A 281 2.79 -3.05 8.40
C VAL A 281 2.96 -4.53 8.70
N VAL A 282 3.82 -4.84 9.66
CA VAL A 282 4.06 -6.21 10.13
C VAL A 282 3.81 -6.28 11.63
N ALA A 283 3.68 -7.50 12.16
CA ALA A 283 3.55 -7.67 13.61
C ALA A 283 4.76 -7.07 14.35
N GLY A 284 4.49 -6.15 15.27
CA GLY A 284 5.52 -5.43 16.04
C GLY A 284 5.65 -3.95 15.69
N ASP A 285 5.01 -3.48 14.61
CA ASP A 285 4.80 -2.05 14.33
C ASP A 285 3.82 -1.38 15.30
#